data_AF-A0A1G1Z4J8-F1
#
_entry.id   AF-A0A1G1Z4J8-F1
#
_cell.length_a   1.000
_cell.length_b   1.000
_cell.length_c   1.000
_cell.angle_alpha   90.00
_cell.angle_beta   90.00
_cell.angle_gamma   90.00
#
_symmetry.space_group_name_H-M   'P 1'
#
loop_
_entity.id
_entity.type
_entity.pdbx_description
1 polymer ?
#
loop_
_entity_poly.entity_id
_entity_poly.type
_entity_poly.pdbx_seq_one_letter_code
_entity_poly.pdbx_strand_id
1 'polypeptide(L)'
;MELESRRGHESQEKRSMNEQETKLFLESKGIKPLLEWQPNQPALYVFEDLYRGDDTLMPFKNFPPDRRPSIARIDDPTSLRDARYGGIPGRVIRDLENEGTRVDLYAIDPETQQPVLAVSEYKIKLYQVKMENLFESADELFPRGRK
;
A
#
# COMPACT_ATOMS: atom_id res chain seq x y z
N MET A 1 1.90 33.75 -40.09
CA MET A 1 2.30 33.62 -38.68
C MET A 1 1.10 33.04 -37.97
N GLU A 2 1.07 31.74 -37.74
CA GLU A 2 0.18 31.10 -36.77
C GLU A 2 0.78 29.73 -36.47
N LEU A 3 1.44 29.66 -35.31
CA LEU A 3 2.05 28.47 -34.73
C LEU A 3 0.91 27.68 -34.07
N GLU A 4 0.38 26.67 -34.75
CA GLU A 4 -0.40 25.63 -34.08
C GLU A 4 0.56 24.82 -33.18
N SER A 5 0.71 25.30 -31.95
CA SER A 5 1.30 24.54 -30.85
C SER A 5 0.38 23.36 -30.54
N ARG A 6 0.55 22.27 -31.28
CA ARG A 6 0.20 20.93 -30.82
C ARG A 6 1.13 20.60 -29.66
N ARG A 7 0.84 21.13 -28.47
CA ARG A 7 1.31 20.54 -27.23
C ARG A 7 0.64 19.18 -27.16
N GLY A 8 1.40 18.15 -27.46
CA GLY A 8 1.03 16.80 -27.08
C GLY A 8 0.69 16.83 -25.59
N HIS A 9 -0.54 16.48 -25.25
CA HIS A 9 -0.78 15.84 -23.97
C HIS A 9 0.02 14.55 -24.03
N GLU A 10 1.29 14.59 -23.61
CA GLU A 10 1.95 13.42 -23.08
C GLU A 10 1.00 12.89 -22.01
N SER A 11 0.27 11.85 -22.37
CA SER A 11 -0.57 11.13 -21.43
C SER A 11 0.41 10.56 -20.43
N GLN A 12 0.61 11.25 -19.30
CA GLN A 12 1.31 10.67 -18.17
C GLN A 12 0.70 9.29 -17.98
N GLU A 13 1.51 8.25 -18.14
CA GLU A 13 1.03 6.88 -18.02
C GLU A 13 0.30 6.79 -16.68
N LYS A 14 -1.01 6.50 -16.76
CA LYS A 14 -1.88 6.50 -15.60
C LYS A 14 -1.30 5.52 -14.59
N ARG A 15 -0.88 6.01 -13.41
CA ARG A 15 -0.20 5.21 -12.38
C ARG A 15 -0.82 5.44 -11.01
N SER A 16 -0.68 4.48 -10.11
CA SER A 16 -0.95 4.70 -8.68
C SER A 16 0.15 5.54 -8.04
N MET A 17 -0.17 6.22 -6.93
CA MET A 17 0.81 6.88 -6.06
C MET A 17 1.95 5.93 -5.65
N ASN A 18 3.19 6.42 -5.60
CA ASN A 18 4.37 5.70 -5.09
C ASN A 18 4.38 5.64 -3.55
N GLU A 19 5.40 5.01 -2.94
CA GLU A 19 5.52 4.91 -1.47
C GLU A 19 5.47 6.27 -0.78
N GLN A 20 6.31 7.22 -1.22
CA GLN A 20 6.42 8.54 -0.59
C GLN A 20 5.14 9.37 -0.76
N GLU A 21 4.56 9.36 -1.96
CA GLU A 21 3.29 10.02 -2.26
C GLU A 21 2.16 9.48 -1.41
N THR A 22 2.14 8.15 -1.21
CA THR A 22 1.13 7.49 -0.38
C THR A 22 1.26 7.90 1.08
N LYS A 23 2.48 7.96 1.63
CA LYS A 23 2.73 8.44 3.00
C LYS A 23 2.25 9.89 3.18
N LEU A 24 2.65 10.79 2.27
CA LEU A 24 2.22 12.18 2.28
C LEU A 24 0.70 12.32 2.15
N PHE A 25 0.06 11.49 1.32
CA PHE A 25 -1.39 11.44 1.21
C PHE A 25 -2.03 11.06 2.55
N LEU A 26 -1.59 9.99 3.20
CA LEU A 26 -2.13 9.55 4.49
C LEU A 26 -1.99 10.65 5.56
N GLU A 27 -0.82 11.27 5.66
CA GLU A 27 -0.57 12.41 6.55
C GLU A 27 -1.50 13.59 6.25
N SER A 28 -1.71 13.93 4.96
CA SER A 28 -2.61 15.00 4.55
C SER A 28 -4.08 14.73 4.89
N LYS A 29 -4.45 13.46 5.05
CA LYS A 29 -5.77 13.01 5.49
C LYS A 29 -5.86 12.84 7.01
N GLY A 30 -4.81 13.21 7.75
CA GLY A 30 -4.77 13.12 9.22
C GLY A 30 -4.56 11.71 9.75
N ILE A 31 -4.20 10.75 8.90
CA ILE A 31 -3.94 9.36 9.28
C ILE A 31 -2.52 9.27 9.82
N LYS A 32 -2.38 8.80 11.06
CA LYS A 32 -1.11 8.81 11.78
C LYS A 32 -0.31 7.53 11.55
N PRO A 33 1.03 7.60 11.57
CA PRO A 33 1.86 6.41 11.62
C PRO A 33 1.65 5.64 12.94
N LEU A 34 1.66 4.32 12.87
CA LEU A 34 1.59 3.42 14.02
C LEU A 34 2.99 3.15 14.57
N LEU A 35 3.44 4.02 15.47
CA LEU A 35 4.74 3.86 16.15
C LEU A 35 4.72 2.68 17.13
N GLU A 36 3.58 2.44 17.77
CA GLU A 36 3.35 1.35 18.71
C GLU A 36 2.09 0.59 18.30
N TRP A 37 2.27 -0.48 17.53
CA TRP A 37 1.17 -1.37 17.15
C TRP A 37 0.80 -2.32 18.30
N GLN A 38 -0.49 -2.62 18.46
CA GLN A 38 -1.02 -3.56 19.44
C GLN A 38 -1.76 -4.74 18.77
N PRO A 39 -1.77 -5.95 19.38
CA PRO A 39 -2.56 -7.08 18.88
C PRO A 39 -4.03 -6.73 18.62
N ASN A 40 -4.55 -7.22 17.48
CA ASN A 40 -5.89 -7.00 16.94
C ASN A 40 -6.20 -5.54 16.58
N GLN A 41 -5.20 -4.66 16.52
CA GLN A 41 -5.35 -3.29 16.04
C GLN A 41 -5.29 -3.28 14.50
N PRO A 42 -6.38 -2.90 13.80
CA PRO A 42 -6.35 -2.78 12.35
C PRO A 42 -5.31 -1.76 11.90
N ALA A 43 -4.64 -2.04 10.79
CA ALA A 43 -3.55 -1.22 10.29
C ALA A 43 -3.60 -1.08 8.77
N LEU A 44 -3.11 0.07 8.29
CA LEU A 44 -2.74 0.25 6.89
C LEU A 44 -1.23 0.03 6.78
N TYR A 45 -0.81 -0.75 5.80
CA TYR A 45 0.59 -0.92 5.44
C TYR A 45 0.85 -0.32 4.07
N VAL A 46 1.79 0.62 3.99
CA VAL A 46 2.24 1.22 2.72
C VAL A 46 3.31 0.33 2.10
N PHE A 47 3.05 -0.14 0.87
CA PHE A 47 4.00 -0.95 0.13
C PHE A 47 5.20 -0.14 -0.33
N GLU A 48 6.38 -0.73 -0.14
CA GLU A 48 7.63 -0.15 -0.64
C GLU A 48 7.69 -0.25 -2.16
N ASP A 49 8.26 0.77 -2.81
CA ASP A 49 8.32 0.84 -4.28
C ASP A 49 9.07 -0.35 -4.88
N LEU A 50 10.05 -0.91 -4.15
CA LEU A 50 10.78 -2.10 -4.58
C LEU A 50 9.85 -3.31 -4.80
N TYR A 51 8.75 -3.44 -4.04
CA TYR A 51 7.78 -4.54 -4.19
C TYR A 51 6.70 -4.29 -5.23
N ARG A 52 6.70 -3.10 -5.83
CA ARG A 52 5.68 -2.63 -6.78
C ARG A 52 6.22 -2.44 -8.20
N GLY A 53 7.54 -2.58 -8.37
CA GLY A 53 8.23 -2.43 -9.65
C GLY A 53 7.94 -3.53 -10.67
N ASP A 54 8.47 -3.36 -11.88
CA ASP A 54 8.23 -4.20 -13.06
C ASP A 54 9.01 -5.53 -13.08
N ASP A 55 9.74 -5.85 -12.02
CA ASP A 55 10.47 -7.11 -11.93
C ASP A 55 9.48 -8.29 -11.79
N THR A 56 9.72 -9.34 -12.57
CA THR A 56 8.95 -10.60 -12.60
C THR A 56 8.77 -11.27 -11.24
N LEU A 57 9.61 -10.96 -10.27
CA LEU A 57 9.54 -11.54 -8.92
C LEU A 57 8.64 -10.75 -7.96
N MET A 58 8.08 -9.63 -8.40
CA MET A 58 7.26 -8.76 -7.54
C MET A 58 5.77 -9.13 -7.62
N PRO A 59 5.07 -9.22 -6.47
CA PRO A 59 3.71 -9.74 -6.40
C PRO A 59 2.67 -8.89 -7.15
N PHE A 60 3.00 -7.64 -7.48
CA PHE A 60 2.07 -6.68 -8.07
C PHE A 60 2.33 -6.35 -9.54
N LYS A 61 3.32 -6.98 -10.18
CA LYS A 61 3.65 -6.74 -11.60
C LYS A 61 2.44 -6.95 -12.53
N ASN A 62 1.57 -7.90 -12.20
CA ASN A 62 0.42 -8.26 -13.02
C ASN A 62 -0.74 -7.24 -12.92
N PHE A 63 -0.65 -6.25 -12.02
CA PHE A 63 -1.63 -5.17 -11.96
C PHE A 63 -1.26 -4.08 -12.98
N PRO A 64 -2.27 -3.49 -13.67
CA PRO A 64 -2.02 -2.34 -14.52
C PRO A 64 -1.45 -1.19 -13.67
N PRO A 65 -0.56 -0.34 -14.21
CA PRO A 65 0.16 0.67 -13.41
C PRO A 65 -0.74 1.57 -12.54
N ASP A 66 -1.94 1.90 -13.01
CA ASP A 66 -2.95 2.71 -12.32
C ASP A 66 -3.65 1.97 -11.17
N ARG A 67 -3.61 0.64 -11.14
CA ARG A 67 -4.19 -0.19 -10.07
C ARG A 67 -3.16 -0.97 -9.28
N ARG A 68 -1.86 -0.72 -9.46
CA ARG A 68 -0.81 -1.35 -8.64
C ARG A 68 -0.99 -0.95 -7.18
N PRO A 69 -1.26 -1.92 -6.27
CA PRO A 69 -1.52 -1.61 -4.88
C PRO A 69 -0.40 -0.77 -4.26
N SER A 70 -0.77 0.29 -3.55
CA SER A 70 0.11 1.09 -2.70
C SER A 70 -0.14 0.83 -1.22
N ILE A 71 -1.32 0.34 -0.85
CA ILE A 71 -1.73 0.07 0.54
C ILE A 71 -2.30 -1.33 0.68
N ALA A 72 -1.96 -1.99 1.78
CA ALA A 72 -2.69 -3.12 2.33
C ALA A 72 -3.44 -2.71 3.60
N ARG A 73 -4.74 -2.96 3.65
CA ARG A 73 -5.56 -2.87 4.86
C ARG A 73 -5.61 -4.23 5.53
N ILE A 74 -5.13 -4.29 6.76
CA ILE A 74 -5.03 -5.51 7.57
C ILE A 74 -5.98 -5.34 8.73
N ASP A 75 -7.07 -6.11 8.73
CA ASP A 75 -8.18 -5.91 9.66
C ASP A 75 -7.99 -6.59 11.02
N ASP A 76 -7.32 -7.74 11.06
CA ASP A 76 -7.19 -8.55 12.28
C ASP A 76 -5.75 -9.09 12.45
N PRO A 77 -4.74 -8.20 12.53
CA PRO A 77 -3.38 -8.65 12.80
C PRO A 77 -3.26 -9.12 14.26
N THR A 78 -2.65 -10.27 14.51
CA THR A 78 -2.63 -10.89 15.85
C THR A 78 -1.27 -10.88 16.50
N SER A 79 -0.18 -10.90 15.70
CA SER A 79 1.17 -10.90 16.24
C SER A 79 2.13 -10.11 15.36
N LEU A 80 3.12 -9.49 15.99
CA LEU A 80 4.23 -8.80 15.32
C LEU A 80 5.53 -9.30 15.95
N ARG A 81 6.41 -9.87 15.12
CA ARG A 81 7.71 -10.43 15.58
C ARG A 81 8.84 -10.01 14.66
N ASP A 82 10.08 -10.09 15.15
CA ASP A 82 11.24 -9.92 14.28
C ASP A 82 11.21 -10.94 13.14
N ALA A 83 11.36 -10.45 11.90
CA ALA A 83 11.40 -11.33 10.75
C ALA A 83 12.64 -12.21 10.83
N ARG A 84 12.44 -13.54 10.82
CA ARG A 84 13.55 -14.50 10.91
C ARG A 84 14.46 -14.50 9.67
N TYR A 85 13.97 -13.96 8.56
CA TYR A 85 14.66 -13.88 7.28
C TYR A 85 14.52 -12.48 6.68
N GLY A 86 15.44 -11.58 7.04
CA GLY A 86 15.60 -10.27 6.40
C GLY A 86 16.68 -10.36 5.31
N GLY A 87 16.27 -10.47 4.05
CA GLY A 87 17.20 -10.64 2.91
C GLY A 87 18.12 -9.44 2.63
N ILE A 88 17.97 -8.33 3.35
CA ILE A 88 18.77 -7.12 3.18
C ILE A 88 19.39 -6.72 4.52
N PRO A 89 20.73 -6.77 4.66
CA PRO A 89 21.43 -6.32 5.85
C PRO A 89 21.06 -4.87 6.22
N GLY A 90 20.80 -4.61 7.51
CA GLY A 90 20.45 -3.29 8.03
C GLY A 90 18.97 -2.90 7.87
N ARG A 91 18.14 -3.75 7.24
CA ARG A 91 16.71 -3.50 7.12
C ARG A 91 15.95 -4.14 8.29
N VAL A 92 15.34 -3.32 9.13
CA VAL A 92 14.49 -3.79 10.24
C VAL A 92 13.11 -4.12 9.68
N ILE A 93 12.86 -5.41 9.47
CA ILE A 93 11.57 -5.94 8.99
C ILE A 93 10.96 -6.78 10.10
N ARG A 94 9.64 -6.67 10.25
CA ARG A 94 8.85 -7.46 11.18
C ARG A 94 7.89 -8.36 10.40
N ASP A 95 7.67 -9.56 10.91
CA ASP A 95 6.61 -10.45 10.46
C ASP A 95 5.32 -10.10 11.22
N LEU A 96 4.32 -9.59 10.51
CA LEU A 96 2.97 -9.32 10.99
C LEU A 96 2.05 -10.48 10.61
N GLU A 97 1.55 -11.21 11.60
CA GLU A 97 0.65 -12.34 11.43
C GLU A 97 -0.80 -11.87 11.39
N ASN A 98 -1.58 -12.39 10.45
CA ASN A 98 -2.99 -12.06 10.25
C ASN A 98 -3.82 -13.34 10.25
N GLU A 99 -4.37 -13.72 11.40
CA GLU A 99 -5.20 -14.94 11.54
C GLU A 99 -6.53 -14.83 10.80
N GLY A 100 -7.08 -13.61 10.67
CA GLY A 100 -8.27 -13.36 9.86
C GLY A 100 -8.05 -13.65 8.37
N THR A 101 -6.79 -13.73 7.92
CA THR A 101 -6.32 -13.94 6.53
C THR A 101 -6.82 -12.94 5.49
N ARG A 102 -7.69 -12.00 5.87
CA ARG A 102 -8.27 -11.00 4.98
C ARG A 102 -7.37 -9.77 4.96
N VAL A 103 -6.90 -9.44 3.76
CA VAL A 103 -6.27 -8.15 3.48
C VAL A 103 -6.90 -7.55 2.24
N ASP A 104 -7.31 -6.30 2.34
CA ASP A 104 -7.82 -5.55 1.19
C ASP A 104 -6.70 -4.66 0.63
N LEU A 105 -6.43 -4.76 -0.66
CA LEU A 105 -5.34 -4.03 -1.34
C LEU A 105 -5.92 -2.84 -2.09
N TYR A 106 -5.36 -1.65 -1.87
CA TYR A 106 -5.80 -0.42 -2.51
C TYR A 106 -4.66 0.18 -3.34
N ALA A 107 -5.02 0.71 -4.50
CA ALA A 107 -4.25 1.71 -5.22
C ALA A 107 -4.80 3.10 -4.89
N ILE A 108 -3.99 4.14 -5.05
CA ILE A 108 -4.48 5.53 -4.93
C ILE A 108 -4.17 6.23 -6.23
N ASP A 109 -5.22 6.77 -6.86
CA ASP A 109 -5.07 7.59 -8.05
C ASP A 109 -4.48 8.97 -7.65
N PRO A 110 -3.32 9.37 -8.20
CA PRO A 110 -2.64 10.61 -7.82
C PRO A 110 -3.38 11.88 -8.27
N GLU A 111 -4.19 11.79 -9.34
CA GLU A 111 -4.94 12.94 -9.87
C GLU A 111 -6.19 13.20 -9.03
N THR A 112 -6.95 12.14 -8.75
CA THR A 112 -8.22 12.26 -8.00
C THR A 112 -8.04 12.17 -6.49
N GLN A 113 -6.87 11.70 -6.04
CA GLN A 113 -6.58 11.39 -4.64
C GLN A 113 -7.62 10.47 -4.00
N GLN A 114 -8.17 9.54 -4.79
CA GLN A 114 -9.16 8.57 -4.35
C GLN A 114 -8.51 7.18 -4.25
N PRO A 115 -8.67 6.50 -3.11
CA PRO A 115 -8.37 5.08 -3.01
C PRO A 115 -9.29 4.25 -3.90
N VAL A 116 -8.72 3.28 -4.60
CA VAL A 116 -9.41 2.31 -5.44
C VAL A 116 -9.07 0.92 -4.94
N LEU A 117 -10.09 0.14 -4.60
CA LEU A 117 -9.91 -1.26 -4.19
C LEU A 117 -9.40 -2.08 -5.39
N ALA A 118 -8.16 -2.55 -5.29
CA ALA A 118 -7.49 -3.35 -6.32
C ALA A 118 -7.77 -4.85 -6.13
N VAL A 119 -7.75 -5.33 -4.88
CA VAL A 119 -8.08 -6.70 -4.51
C VAL A 119 -8.83 -6.68 -3.19
N SER A 120 -9.92 -7.43 -3.10
CA SER A 120 -10.53 -7.73 -1.81
C SER A 120 -10.19 -9.14 -1.37
N GLU A 121 -10.06 -9.33 -0.05
CA GLU A 121 -9.82 -10.64 0.57
C GLU A 121 -8.56 -11.36 0.06
N TYR A 122 -7.47 -10.61 -0.13
CA TYR A 122 -6.18 -11.19 -0.43
C TYR A 122 -5.73 -12.08 0.74
N LYS A 123 -5.60 -13.39 0.47
CA LYS A 123 -5.34 -14.41 1.49
C LYS A 123 -3.86 -14.52 1.80
N ILE A 124 -3.48 -14.02 2.96
CA ILE A 124 -2.09 -14.06 3.41
C ILE A 124 -2.05 -14.05 4.94
N LYS A 125 -1.27 -15.00 5.47
CA LYS A 125 -1.14 -15.23 6.91
C LYS A 125 -0.01 -14.43 7.53
N LEU A 126 1.01 -14.08 6.75
CA LEU A 126 2.22 -13.44 7.24
C LEU A 126 2.63 -12.33 6.28
N TYR A 127 2.74 -11.11 6.79
CA TYR A 127 3.22 -9.94 6.07
C TYR A 127 4.57 -9.51 6.59
N GLN A 128 5.53 -9.29 5.70
CA GLN A 128 6.76 -8.59 6.05
C GLN A 128 6.51 -7.10 5.97
N VAL A 129 6.61 -6.41 7.11
CA VAL A 129 6.34 -4.98 7.23
C VAL A 129 7.53 -4.23 7.80
N LYS A 130 7.69 -2.98 7.37
CA LYS A 130 8.48 -1.97 8.09
C LYS A 130 7.56 -1.18 9.00
N MET A 131 7.98 -0.95 10.24
CA MET A 131 7.20 -0.17 11.20
C MET A 131 6.90 1.25 10.70
N GLU A 132 7.87 1.89 10.02
CA GLU A 132 7.70 3.24 9.45
C GLU A 132 6.68 3.33 8.30
N ASN A 133 6.18 2.18 7.83
CA ASN A 133 5.16 2.09 6.79
C ASN A 133 3.80 1.62 7.34
N LEU A 134 3.67 1.46 8.65
CA LEU A 134 2.39 1.16 9.30
C LEU A 134 1.68 2.44 9.72
N PHE A 135 0.39 2.50 9.46
CA PHE A 135 -0.49 3.64 9.74
C PHE A 135 -1.79 3.17 10.37
N GLU A 136 -2.44 4.06 11.11
CA GLU A 136 -3.76 3.81 11.70
C GLU A 136 -4.77 3.45 10.60
N SER A 137 -5.71 2.54 10.89
CA SER A 137 -6.81 2.27 9.98
C SER A 137 -7.69 3.50 9.80
N ALA A 138 -8.16 3.74 8.57
CA ALA A 138 -9.13 4.77 8.27
C ALA A 138 -10.30 4.17 7.49
N ASP A 139 -11.33 3.72 8.21
CA ASP A 139 -12.48 2.98 7.67
C ASP A 139 -13.30 3.78 6.67
N GLU A 140 -13.36 5.10 6.81
CA GLU A 140 -14.06 5.97 5.87
C GLU A 140 -13.36 6.04 4.51
N LEU A 141 -12.02 6.04 4.52
CA LEU A 141 -11.20 6.22 3.32
C LEU A 141 -10.81 4.89 2.67
N PHE A 142 -10.62 3.86 3.49
CA PHE A 142 -10.25 2.51 3.08
C PHE A 142 -11.27 1.52 3.64
N PRO A 143 -12.53 1.52 3.19
CA PRO A 143 -13.57 0.69 3.79
C PRO A 143 -13.30 -0.80 3.55
N ARG A 144 -13.52 -1.64 4.57
CA ARG A 144 -13.47 -3.11 4.43
C ARG A 144 -14.25 -3.55 3.21
N GLY A 145 -13.69 -4.47 2.42
CA GLY A 145 -14.44 -5.11 1.34
C GLY A 145 -15.71 -5.77 1.89
N ARG A 146 -16.79 -5.76 1.11
CA ARG A 146 -18.03 -6.46 1.48
C ARG A 146 -17.90 -7.95 1.14
N LYS A 147 -18.46 -8.81 1.98
CA LYS A 147 -18.68 -10.25 1.69
C LYS A 147 -19.80 -10.42 0.67
#